data_AF-A0A7W0H3F6-F1
#
_entry.id   AF-A0A7W0H3F6-F1
#
_cell.length_a   1.000
_cell.length_b   1.000
_cell.length_c   1.000
_cell.angle_alpha   90.00
_cell.angle_beta   90.00
_cell.angle_gamma   90.00
#
_symmetry.space_group_name_H-M   'P 1'
#
loop_
_entity.id
_entity.type
_entity.pdbx_description
1 polymer ?
#
loop_
_entity_poly.entity_id
_entity_poly.type
_entity_poly.pdbx_seq_one_letter_code
_entity_poly.pdbx_strand_id
1 'polypeptide(L)'
;MTAGRVLPELASVPWRARADARWLRRWERIWQAWTLLYTVPFATAGAAMLWLDPITAPVAVVAAAHAWIIPELYAARGASVARPKGPRNDCAEPVAQGLLGDLLDSGERRLQRATGLALEPGELGVWLVGEAGALVVMPGGRRVHCFCVRATEPDLPPSDRVAHLLLALRVDEEGFATVANHAFAGAPWRVRRRLPERMRPALDEARRAARRRGPPSR
;
A
#
# COMPACT_ATOMS: atom_id res chain seq x y z
N MET A 1 -11.29 12.35 24.83
CA MET A 1 -12.27 12.39 23.72
C MET A 1 -12.19 13.76 23.06
N THR A 2 -11.16 14.00 22.27
CA THR A 2 -11.01 15.23 21.47
C THR A 2 -12.00 15.14 20.31
N ALA A 3 -12.79 16.20 20.08
CA ALA A 3 -13.72 16.30 18.97
C ALA A 3 -13.02 15.84 17.67
N GLY A 4 -13.49 14.72 17.12
CA GLY A 4 -12.88 14.06 15.97
C GLY A 4 -12.86 15.02 14.78
N ARG A 5 -11.67 15.54 14.46
CA ARG A 5 -11.51 16.39 13.28
C ARG A 5 -11.67 15.50 12.06
N VAL A 6 -12.82 15.62 11.40
CA VAL A 6 -13.13 14.91 10.17
C VAL A 6 -12.34 15.52 9.03
N LEU A 7 -11.71 14.67 8.21
CA LEU A 7 -11.00 15.12 7.02
C LEU A 7 -11.96 15.84 6.05
N PRO A 8 -11.75 17.13 5.69
CA PRO A 8 -12.67 17.87 4.81
C PRO A 8 -12.93 17.19 3.47
N GLU A 9 -11.92 16.51 2.93
CA GLU A 9 -11.97 15.78 1.66
C GLU A 9 -13.03 14.66 1.64
N LEU A 10 -13.48 14.17 2.81
CA LEU A 10 -14.60 13.22 2.88
C LEU A 10 -15.90 13.79 2.30
N ALA A 11 -16.11 15.09 2.39
CA ALA A 11 -17.28 15.75 1.80
C ALA A 11 -17.31 15.60 0.26
N SER A 12 -16.16 15.32 -0.38
CA SER A 12 -16.08 15.07 -1.83
C SER A 12 -16.45 13.64 -2.23
N VAL A 13 -16.56 12.70 -1.28
CA VAL A 13 -16.87 11.29 -1.51
C VAL A 13 -18.01 10.76 -0.63
N PRO A 14 -19.17 11.44 -0.55
CA PRO A 14 -20.25 11.09 0.38
C PRO A 14 -20.86 9.70 0.12
N TRP A 15 -20.66 9.13 -1.07
CA TRP A 15 -21.14 7.80 -1.44
C TRP A 15 -20.25 6.65 -0.92
N ARG A 16 -19.05 6.95 -0.40
CA ARG A 16 -18.13 5.92 0.10
C ARG A 16 -18.43 5.60 1.56
N ALA A 17 -18.60 4.32 1.86
CA ALA A 17 -18.58 3.85 3.23
C ALA A 17 -17.19 4.07 3.87
N ARG A 18 -17.17 4.46 5.15
CA ARG A 18 -15.95 4.62 5.94
C ARG A 18 -15.09 3.35 5.90
N ALA A 19 -13.80 3.53 5.64
CA ALA A 19 -12.80 2.48 5.54
C ALA A 19 -12.22 2.12 6.93
N ASP A 20 -13.07 1.57 7.78
CA ASP A 20 -12.69 1.09 9.11
C ASP A 20 -11.94 -0.27 9.07
N ALA A 21 -11.54 -0.77 10.24
CA ALA A 21 -10.85 -2.06 10.33
C ALA A 21 -11.71 -3.25 9.83
N ARG A 22 -13.05 -3.17 9.94
CA ARG A 22 -13.96 -4.21 9.44
C ARG A 22 -14.01 -4.19 7.91
N TRP A 23 -14.04 -3.01 7.32
CA TRP A 23 -13.98 -2.76 5.89
C TRP A 23 -12.70 -3.35 5.32
N LEU A 24 -11.54 -3.07 5.94
CA LEU A 24 -10.25 -3.62 5.51
C LEU A 24 -10.25 -5.15 5.54
N ARG A 25 -10.70 -5.78 6.63
CA ARG A 25 -10.80 -7.25 6.71
C ARG A 25 -11.76 -7.85 5.68
N ARG A 26 -12.87 -7.17 5.37
CA ARG A 26 -13.79 -7.61 4.32
C ARG A 26 -13.12 -7.53 2.95
N TRP A 27 -12.48 -6.41 2.64
CA TRP A 27 -11.79 -6.24 1.36
C TRP A 27 -10.59 -7.16 1.20
N GLU A 28 -9.86 -7.47 2.26
CA GLU A 28 -8.83 -8.50 2.24
C GLU A 28 -9.38 -9.84 1.74
N ARG A 29 -10.52 -10.29 2.30
CA ARG A 29 -11.18 -11.53 1.89
C ARG A 29 -11.67 -11.47 0.45
N ILE A 30 -12.24 -10.35 0.03
CA ILE A 30 -12.69 -10.13 -1.36
C ILE A 30 -11.50 -10.22 -2.32
N TRP A 31 -10.40 -9.53 -2.03
CA TRP A 31 -9.18 -9.58 -2.85
C TRP A 31 -8.58 -10.98 -2.90
N GLN A 32 -8.59 -11.71 -1.78
CA GLN A 32 -8.15 -13.10 -1.75
C GLN A 32 -9.04 -14.00 -2.60
N ALA A 33 -10.36 -13.85 -2.50
CA ALA A 33 -11.32 -14.59 -3.32
C ALA A 33 -11.13 -14.31 -4.80
N TRP A 34 -10.97 -13.04 -5.20
CA TRP A 34 -10.66 -12.65 -6.58
C TRP A 34 -9.34 -13.26 -7.07
N THR A 35 -8.30 -13.23 -6.23
CA THR A 35 -7.00 -13.82 -6.58
C THR A 35 -7.15 -15.32 -6.84
N LEU A 36 -7.89 -16.03 -5.98
CA LEU A 36 -8.16 -17.47 -6.16
C LEU A 36 -8.99 -17.74 -7.42
N LEU A 37 -10.04 -16.94 -7.65
CA LEU A 37 -10.92 -17.07 -8.80
C LEU A 37 -10.15 -16.97 -10.13
N TYR A 38 -9.15 -16.08 -10.21
CA TYR A 38 -8.31 -15.99 -11.40
C TYR A 38 -7.19 -17.03 -11.43
N THR A 39 -6.58 -17.38 -10.30
CA THR A 39 -5.38 -18.24 -10.28
C THR A 39 -5.73 -19.73 -10.42
N VAL A 40 -6.78 -20.20 -9.73
CA VAL A 40 -7.11 -21.62 -9.62
C VAL A 40 -7.52 -22.23 -10.97
N PRO A 41 -8.37 -21.60 -11.80
CA PRO A 41 -8.75 -22.17 -13.09
C PRO A 41 -7.55 -22.39 -14.01
N PHE A 42 -6.65 -21.43 -14.11
CA PHE A 42 -5.44 -21.56 -14.94
C PHE A 42 -4.48 -22.63 -14.42
N ALA A 43 -4.27 -22.69 -13.09
CA ALA A 43 -3.44 -23.73 -12.49
C ALA A 43 -4.04 -25.13 -12.68
N THR A 44 -5.36 -25.26 -12.52
CA THR A 44 -6.09 -26.52 -12.69
C THR A 44 -6.05 -26.97 -14.15
N ALA A 45 -6.28 -26.06 -15.10
CA ALA A 45 -6.18 -26.35 -16.53
C ALA A 45 -4.77 -26.83 -16.91
N GLY A 46 -3.72 -26.15 -16.45
CA GLY A 46 -2.34 -26.55 -16.72
C GLY A 46 -2.00 -27.93 -16.14
N ALA A 47 -2.45 -28.22 -14.91
CA ALA A 47 -2.25 -29.53 -14.30
C ALA A 47 -3.02 -30.64 -15.04
N ALA A 48 -4.27 -30.38 -15.43
CA ALA A 48 -5.10 -31.33 -16.16
C ALA A 48 -4.51 -31.65 -17.55
N MET A 49 -3.98 -30.65 -18.25
CA MET A 49 -3.30 -30.83 -19.53
C MET A 49 -2.11 -31.79 -19.41
N LEU A 50 -1.22 -31.56 -18.44
CA LEU A 50 -0.07 -32.45 -18.19
C LEU A 50 -0.48 -33.87 -17.77
N TRP A 51 -1.58 -33.98 -17.01
CA TRP A 51 -2.10 -35.28 -16.58
C TRP A 51 -2.69 -36.09 -17.74
N LEU A 52 -3.37 -35.43 -18.68
CA LEU A 52 -4.00 -36.08 -19.84
C LEU A 52 -2.98 -36.43 -20.93
N ASP A 53 -2.09 -35.51 -21.30
CA ASP A 53 -1.10 -35.71 -22.35
C ASP A 53 0.13 -34.82 -22.11
N PRO A 54 1.31 -35.40 -21.79
CA PRO A 54 2.55 -34.65 -21.59
C PRO A 54 2.99 -33.80 -22.78
N ILE A 55 2.56 -34.10 -24.01
CA ILE A 55 2.89 -33.29 -25.20
C ILE A 55 2.29 -31.87 -25.08
N THR A 56 1.24 -31.70 -24.27
CA THR A 56 0.63 -30.38 -24.00
C THR A 56 1.44 -29.49 -23.05
N ALA A 57 2.63 -29.94 -22.60
CA ALA A 57 3.46 -29.21 -21.65
C ALA A 57 3.68 -27.72 -21.99
N PRO A 58 3.92 -27.30 -23.24
CA PRO A 58 4.06 -25.87 -23.56
C PRO A 58 2.80 -25.06 -23.19
N VAL A 59 1.60 -25.59 -23.45
CA VAL A 59 0.33 -24.93 -23.14
C VAL A 59 0.11 -24.88 -21.63
N ALA A 60 0.45 -25.96 -20.91
CA ALA A 60 0.39 -26.01 -19.46
C ALA A 60 1.31 -24.97 -18.80
N VAL A 61 2.52 -24.76 -19.35
CA VAL A 61 3.45 -23.71 -18.90
C VAL A 61 2.84 -22.33 -19.10
N VAL A 62 2.22 -22.07 -20.26
CA VAL A 62 1.53 -20.79 -20.52
C VAL A 62 0.37 -20.58 -19.55
N ALA A 63 -0.43 -21.61 -19.26
CA ALA A 63 -1.51 -21.54 -18.27
C ALA A 63 -0.98 -21.23 -16.87
N ALA A 64 0.07 -21.93 -16.42
CA ALA A 64 0.74 -21.65 -15.15
C ALA A 64 1.32 -20.23 -15.09
N ALA A 65 1.86 -19.72 -16.20
CA ALA A 65 2.33 -18.35 -16.31
C ALA A 65 1.18 -17.35 -16.11
N HIS A 66 -0.01 -17.58 -16.69
CA HIS A 66 -1.18 -16.71 -16.47
C HIS A 66 -1.64 -16.71 -15.01
N ALA A 67 -1.69 -17.88 -14.37
CA ALA A 67 -2.00 -18.03 -12.95
C ALA A 67 -1.06 -17.18 -12.08
N TRP A 68 0.20 -17.03 -12.48
CA TRP A 68 1.20 -16.23 -11.78
C TRP A 68 1.20 -14.73 -12.14
N ILE A 69 1.07 -14.39 -13.43
CA ILE A 69 1.17 -13.01 -13.93
C ILE A 69 0.03 -12.14 -13.41
N ILE A 70 -1.20 -12.65 -13.38
CA ILE A 70 -2.38 -11.84 -13.02
C ILE A 70 -2.23 -11.26 -11.59
N PRO A 71 -2.00 -12.05 -10.52
CA PRO A 71 -1.81 -11.50 -9.18
C PRO A 71 -0.60 -10.56 -9.07
N GLU A 72 0.43 -10.81 -9.87
CA GLU A 72 1.64 -9.99 -9.89
C GLU A 72 1.43 -8.61 -10.51
N LEU A 73 0.56 -8.48 -11.52
CA LEU A 73 0.17 -7.18 -12.09
C LEU A 73 -0.58 -6.33 -11.06
N TYR A 74 -1.51 -6.93 -10.30
CA TYR A 74 -2.20 -6.23 -9.21
C TYR A 74 -1.24 -5.82 -8.09
N ALA A 75 -0.29 -6.69 -7.72
CA ALA A 75 0.74 -6.33 -6.76
C ALA A 75 1.66 -5.21 -7.28
N ALA A 76 1.95 -5.17 -8.58
CA ALA A 76 2.72 -4.09 -9.20
C ALA A 76 1.96 -2.77 -9.18
N ARG A 77 0.64 -2.78 -9.42
CA ARG A 77 -0.23 -1.63 -9.23
C ARG A 77 -0.20 -1.14 -7.78
N GLY A 78 -0.30 -2.06 -6.81
CA GLY A 78 -0.18 -1.75 -5.39
C GLY A 78 1.18 -1.18 -4.99
N ALA A 79 2.28 -1.72 -5.51
CA ALA A 79 3.62 -1.18 -5.24
C ALA A 79 3.83 0.21 -5.88
N SER A 80 3.12 0.51 -6.97
CA SER A 80 3.23 1.79 -7.67
C SER A 80 2.70 2.98 -6.88
N VAL A 81 1.94 2.75 -5.81
CA VAL A 81 1.49 3.81 -4.89
C VAL A 81 2.65 4.38 -4.05
N ALA A 82 3.70 3.57 -3.85
CA ALA A 82 4.89 3.98 -3.11
C ALA A 82 5.95 4.62 -4.03
N ARG A 83 5.86 4.38 -5.35
CA ARG A 83 6.95 4.73 -6.27
C ARG A 83 7.09 6.24 -6.41
N PRO A 84 8.33 6.76 -6.34
CA PRO A 84 8.64 8.15 -6.62
C PRO A 84 8.20 8.52 -8.04
N LYS A 85 7.72 9.76 -8.21
CA LYS A 85 7.09 10.20 -9.46
C LYS A 85 7.98 11.10 -10.31
N GLY A 86 9.27 11.14 -10.01
CA GLY A 86 10.28 11.94 -10.71
C GLY A 86 10.61 13.26 -9.99
N PRO A 87 11.60 14.01 -10.48
CA PRO A 87 11.94 15.33 -9.96
C PRO A 87 10.79 16.31 -10.13
N ARG A 88 10.55 17.14 -9.12
CA ARG A 88 9.53 18.19 -9.09
C ARG A 88 9.98 19.28 -8.16
N ASN A 89 9.98 20.52 -8.66
CA ASN A 89 10.32 21.69 -7.87
C ASN A 89 11.59 21.49 -7.03
N ASP A 90 12.66 20.99 -7.68
CA ASP A 90 13.89 20.53 -7.03
C ASP A 90 14.58 21.63 -6.21
N CYS A 91 14.33 22.91 -6.54
CA CYS A 91 14.83 24.05 -5.78
C CYS A 91 14.18 24.18 -4.40
N ALA A 92 12.92 23.77 -4.24
CA ALA A 92 12.17 23.84 -2.99
C ALA A 92 12.27 22.54 -2.16
N GLU A 93 12.68 21.42 -2.78
CA GLU A 93 12.78 20.12 -2.09
C GLU A 93 13.68 20.14 -0.83
N PRO A 94 14.83 20.84 -0.77
CA PRO A 94 15.62 20.91 0.47
C PRO A 94 14.86 21.51 1.65
N VAL A 95 14.02 22.54 1.40
CA VAL A 95 13.20 23.19 2.42
C VAL A 95 12.05 22.28 2.82
N ALA A 96 11.31 21.74 1.85
CA ALA A 96 10.22 20.78 2.07
C ALA A 96 10.69 19.54 2.85
N GLN A 97 11.88 19.03 2.54
CA GLN A 97 12.51 17.91 3.21
C GLN A 97 12.94 18.23 4.66
N GLY A 98 13.22 19.51 4.94
CA GLY A 98 13.41 20.04 6.30
C GLY A 98 12.11 20.01 7.09
N LEU A 99 11.03 20.60 6.54
CA LEU A 99 9.70 20.65 7.16
C LEU A 99 9.12 19.25 7.42
N LEU A 100 9.22 18.34 6.44
CA LEU A 100 8.85 16.93 6.64
C LEU A 100 9.68 16.29 7.75
N GLY A 101 10.96 16.63 7.84
CA GLY A 101 11.83 16.18 8.91
C GLY A 101 11.24 16.52 10.28
N ASP A 102 10.68 17.71 10.47
CA ASP A 102 10.13 18.18 11.74
C ASP A 102 8.83 17.47 12.16
N LEU A 103 8.15 16.82 11.20
CA LEU A 103 7.00 15.96 11.48
C LEU A 103 7.38 14.53 11.87
N LEU A 104 8.66 14.16 11.69
CA LEU A 104 9.18 12.81 11.87
C LEU A 104 10.17 12.73 13.04
N ASP A 105 10.01 11.68 13.84
CA ASP A 105 10.99 11.29 14.84
C ASP A 105 12.32 10.88 14.18
N SER A 106 13.39 10.83 14.97
CA SER A 106 14.75 10.69 14.43
C SER A 106 14.98 9.40 13.62
N GLY A 107 14.32 8.30 13.98
CA GLY A 107 14.41 7.01 13.26
C GLY A 107 13.67 7.06 11.93
N GLU A 108 12.44 7.56 11.96
CA GLU A 108 11.52 7.74 10.85
C GLU A 108 12.11 8.71 9.83
N ARG A 109 12.75 9.79 10.29
CA ARG A 109 13.46 10.75 9.45
C ARG A 109 14.60 10.09 8.68
N ARG A 110 15.42 9.25 9.34
CA ARG A 110 16.49 8.49 8.66
C ARG A 110 15.92 7.49 7.66
N LEU A 111 14.85 6.79 8.02
CA LEU A 111 14.17 5.85 7.12
C LEU A 111 13.59 6.57 5.90
N GLN A 112 12.92 7.71 6.08
CA GLN A 112 12.35 8.50 5.00
C GLN A 112 13.43 9.02 4.07
N ARG A 113 14.55 9.54 4.58
CA ARG A 113 15.66 9.98 3.72
C ARG A 113 16.27 8.85 2.90
N ALA A 114 16.40 7.66 3.50
CA ALA A 114 17.00 6.50 2.81
C ALA A 114 16.07 5.87 1.76
N THR A 115 14.75 5.92 1.99
CA THR A 115 13.78 5.11 1.24
C THR A 115 12.74 5.91 0.47
N GLY A 116 12.57 7.20 0.79
CA GLY A 116 11.50 8.07 0.29
C GLY A 116 10.13 7.82 0.93
N LEU A 117 10.05 7.01 2.01
CA LEU A 117 8.79 6.66 2.67
C LEU A 117 8.80 7.05 4.15
N ALA A 118 7.79 7.80 4.57
CA ALA A 118 7.54 8.11 5.98
C ALA A 118 6.77 6.95 6.62
N LEU A 119 7.22 6.49 7.78
CA LEU A 119 6.52 5.47 8.56
C LEU A 119 5.64 6.16 9.61
N GLU A 120 4.37 5.79 9.66
CA GLU A 120 3.42 6.34 10.63
C GLU A 120 2.62 5.22 11.33
N PRO A 121 2.69 5.11 12.65
CA PRO A 121 1.88 4.16 13.39
C PRO A 121 0.42 4.67 13.54
N GLY A 122 -0.58 3.94 13.01
CA GLY A 122 -2.01 4.27 13.14
C GLY A 122 -2.82 3.22 13.92
N GLU A 123 -4.12 3.42 14.09
CA GLU A 123 -5.05 2.44 14.68
C GLU A 123 -5.34 1.26 13.73
N LEU A 124 -5.42 1.51 12.42
CA LEU A 124 -5.67 0.47 11.41
C LEU A 124 -4.44 -0.39 11.13
N GLY A 125 -3.24 0.11 11.40
CA GLY A 125 -1.99 -0.61 11.20
C GLY A 125 -0.75 0.29 11.23
N VAL A 126 0.30 -0.13 10.52
CA VAL A 126 1.51 0.70 10.33
C VAL A 126 1.55 1.18 8.90
N TRP A 127 1.53 2.50 8.73
CA TRP A 127 1.51 3.15 7.44
C TRP A 127 2.92 3.42 6.92
N LEU A 128 3.05 3.34 5.60
CA LEU A 128 4.15 3.88 4.83
C LEU A 128 3.57 4.87 3.83
N VAL A 129 3.91 6.14 4.01
CA VAL A 129 3.42 7.25 3.20
C VAL A 129 4.52 7.67 2.24
N GLY A 130 4.20 7.68 0.96
CA GLY A 130 5.05 8.21 -0.10
C GLY A 130 4.31 9.29 -0.88
N GLU A 131 5.01 9.92 -1.82
CA GLU A 131 4.50 11.04 -2.61
C GLU A 131 3.17 10.74 -3.36
N ALA A 132 2.97 9.49 -3.79
CA ALA A 132 1.86 9.07 -4.64
C ALA A 132 0.71 8.39 -3.88
N GLY A 133 0.86 8.17 -2.58
CA GLY A 133 -0.11 7.44 -1.78
C GLY A 133 0.53 6.75 -0.58
N ALA A 134 -0.16 5.74 -0.06
CA ALA A 134 0.26 5.09 1.16
C ALA A 134 -0.02 3.58 1.13
N LEU A 135 0.70 2.86 1.99
CA LEU A 135 0.48 1.44 2.26
C LEU A 135 0.24 1.30 3.75
N VAL A 136 -0.75 0.51 4.16
CA VAL A 136 -0.90 0.10 5.55
C VAL A 136 -0.61 -1.37 5.69
N VAL A 137 0.37 -1.69 6.54
CA VAL A 137 0.65 -3.05 6.97
C VAL A 137 -0.23 -3.35 8.16
N MET A 138 -1.13 -4.31 7.99
CA MET A 138 -2.10 -4.68 9.02
C MET A 138 -1.40 -5.27 10.25
N PRO A 139 -2.03 -5.19 11.45
CA PRO A 139 -1.54 -5.84 12.65
C PRO A 139 -1.13 -7.30 12.42
N GLY A 140 0.02 -7.70 12.97
CA GLY A 140 0.64 -9.00 12.73
C GLY A 140 1.50 -9.10 11.47
N GLY A 141 1.54 -8.08 10.61
CA GLY A 141 2.52 -7.95 9.52
C GLY A 141 2.38 -8.92 8.34
N ARG A 142 1.22 -9.58 8.23
CA ARG A 142 0.92 -10.61 7.21
C ARG A 142 0.16 -10.09 5.99
N ARG A 143 -0.40 -8.88 6.08
CA ARG A 143 -1.26 -8.27 5.07
C ARG A 143 -0.92 -6.81 4.88
N VAL A 144 -1.09 -6.33 3.65
CA VAL A 144 -0.90 -4.94 3.26
C VAL A 144 -2.07 -4.47 2.41
N HIS A 145 -2.51 -3.24 2.63
CA HIS A 145 -3.43 -2.52 1.75
C HIS A 145 -2.69 -1.34 1.13
N CYS A 146 -2.87 -1.13 -0.17
CA CYS A 146 -2.26 -0.03 -0.92
C CYS A 146 -3.33 0.98 -1.32
N PHE A 147 -3.04 2.26 -1.12
CA PHE A 147 -3.93 3.37 -1.38
C PHE A 147 -3.25 4.38 -2.29
N CYS A 148 -3.85 4.63 -3.46
CA CYS A 148 -3.43 5.75 -4.30
C CYS A 148 -4.12 7.02 -3.81
N VAL A 149 -3.36 8.10 -3.67
CA VAL A 149 -3.93 9.42 -3.40
C VAL A 149 -3.67 10.31 -4.62
N ARG A 150 -4.72 10.99 -5.08
CA ARG A 150 -4.57 12.02 -6.09
C ARG A 150 -4.11 13.28 -5.38
N ALA A 151 -2.92 13.76 -5.71
CA ALA A 151 -2.49 15.08 -5.23
C ALA A 151 -3.30 16.17 -5.93
N THR A 152 -3.76 17.13 -5.14
CA THR A 152 -4.51 18.29 -5.61
C THR A 152 -3.60 19.26 -6.37
N GLU A 153 -2.32 19.33 -5.99
CA GLU A 153 -1.35 20.26 -6.55
C GLU A 153 -0.13 19.50 -7.14
N PRO A 154 0.03 19.48 -8.47
CA PRO A 154 0.98 18.60 -9.14
C PRO A 154 2.45 19.04 -8.97
N ASP A 155 2.68 20.33 -8.68
CA ASP A 155 4.02 20.94 -8.63
C ASP A 155 4.62 21.03 -7.22
N LEU A 156 3.93 20.49 -6.21
CA LEU A 156 4.47 20.40 -4.87
C LEU A 156 5.75 19.56 -4.85
N PRO A 157 6.78 19.99 -4.11
CA PRO A 157 7.95 19.16 -3.85
C PRO A 157 7.54 17.80 -3.27
N PRO A 158 8.23 16.70 -3.63
CA PRO A 158 7.91 15.37 -3.12
C PRO A 158 7.77 15.30 -1.60
N SER A 159 8.63 15.98 -0.84
CA SER A 159 8.58 15.99 0.63
C SER A 159 7.34 16.70 1.18
N ASP A 160 6.91 17.79 0.57
CA ASP A 160 5.68 18.49 0.98
C ASP A 160 4.44 17.64 0.75
N ARG A 161 4.42 16.87 -0.35
CA ARG A 161 3.32 15.92 -0.61
C ARG A 161 3.26 14.85 0.46
N VAL A 162 4.40 14.29 0.85
CA VAL A 162 4.45 13.30 1.94
C VAL A 162 3.98 13.94 3.25
N ALA A 163 4.41 15.16 3.56
CA ALA A 163 3.98 15.89 4.75
C ALA A 163 2.45 16.10 4.78
N HIS A 164 1.86 16.54 3.67
CA HIS A 164 0.40 16.71 3.56
C HIS A 164 -0.36 15.41 3.78
N LEU A 165 0.07 14.32 3.15
CA LEU A 165 -0.56 13.01 3.32
C LEU A 165 -0.42 12.48 4.74
N LEU A 166 0.75 12.71 5.37
CA LEU A 166 1.00 12.32 6.76
C LEU A 166 0.10 13.09 7.74
N LEU A 167 -0.06 14.41 7.53
CA LEU A 167 -0.95 15.24 8.34
C LEU A 167 -2.42 14.82 8.15
N ALA A 168 -2.86 14.58 6.92
CA ALA A 168 -4.22 14.10 6.64
C ALA A 168 -4.49 12.75 7.34
N LEU A 169 -3.51 11.82 7.28
CA LEU A 169 -3.57 10.53 7.96
C LEU A 169 -3.70 10.68 9.48
N ARG A 170 -2.92 11.58 10.10
CA ARG A 170 -2.95 11.84 11.56
C ARG A 170 -4.24 12.50 12.03
N VAL A 171 -4.90 13.29 11.17
CA VAL A 171 -6.16 13.96 11.49
C VAL A 171 -7.32 12.97 11.55
N ASP A 172 -7.45 12.11 10.54
CA ASP A 172 -8.54 11.14 10.43
C ASP A 172 -8.08 9.95 9.58
N GLU A 173 -7.54 8.92 10.22
CA GLU A 173 -6.95 7.76 9.55
C GLU A 173 -7.97 7.01 8.68
N GLU A 174 -9.18 6.77 9.22
CA GLU A 174 -10.27 6.14 8.47
C GLU A 174 -10.74 7.04 7.33
N GLY A 175 -10.83 8.35 7.58
CA GLY A 175 -11.17 9.34 6.56
C GLY A 175 -10.19 9.34 5.40
N PHE A 176 -8.89 9.35 5.70
CA PHE A 176 -7.80 9.22 4.75
C PHE A 176 -7.94 7.94 3.91
N ALA A 177 -8.15 6.78 4.55
CA ALA A 177 -8.34 5.50 3.86
C ALA A 177 -9.61 5.47 2.99
N THR A 178 -10.64 6.23 3.37
CA THR A 178 -11.92 6.34 2.63
C THR A 178 -11.78 7.20 1.38
N VAL A 179 -11.11 8.35 1.48
CA VAL A 179 -10.87 9.28 0.35
C VAL A 179 -9.89 8.66 -0.64
N ALA A 180 -8.84 8.01 -0.14
CA ALA A 180 -7.85 7.37 -0.99
C ALA A 180 -8.44 6.21 -1.81
N ASN A 181 -7.92 5.98 -3.00
CA ASN A 181 -8.38 4.87 -3.84
C ASN A 181 -7.70 3.57 -3.43
N HIS A 182 -8.46 2.58 -2.98
CA HIS A 182 -7.93 1.26 -2.63
C HIS A 182 -7.48 0.52 -3.88
N ALA A 183 -6.16 0.37 -4.04
CA ALA A 183 -5.54 -0.14 -5.26
C ALA A 183 -5.21 -1.64 -5.20
N PHE A 184 -4.95 -2.16 -4.00
CA PHE A 184 -4.54 -3.55 -3.78
C PHE A 184 -4.72 -3.95 -2.32
N ALA A 185 -5.05 -5.22 -2.06
CA ALA A 185 -4.84 -5.87 -0.78
C ALA A 185 -4.22 -7.26 -0.97
N GLY A 186 -3.27 -7.64 -0.12
CA GLY A 186 -2.67 -8.96 -0.19
C GLY A 186 -1.42 -9.15 0.66
N ALA A 187 -0.58 -10.09 0.25
CA ALA A 187 0.62 -10.44 0.99
C ALA A 187 1.75 -9.41 0.77
N PRO A 188 2.43 -8.94 1.83
CA PRO A 188 3.49 -7.93 1.72
C PRO A 188 4.65 -8.36 0.82
N TRP A 189 4.96 -9.65 0.72
CA TRP A 189 6.06 -10.14 -0.11
C TRP A 189 5.83 -9.88 -1.62
N ARG A 190 4.58 -9.89 -2.09
CA ARG A 190 4.25 -9.58 -3.49
C ARG A 190 4.52 -8.11 -3.79
N VAL A 191 4.10 -7.23 -2.89
CA VAL A 191 4.40 -5.80 -2.98
C VAL A 191 5.91 -5.57 -2.91
N ARG A 192 6.61 -6.20 -1.96
CA ARG A 192 8.07 -6.10 -1.80
C ARG A 192 8.84 -6.45 -3.08
N ARG A 193 8.44 -7.51 -3.78
CA ARG A 193 9.05 -7.92 -5.06
C ARG A 193 8.90 -6.86 -6.16
N ARG A 194 7.85 -6.04 -6.09
CA ARG A 194 7.54 -4.99 -7.07
C ARG A 194 8.01 -3.60 -6.64
N LEU A 195 8.45 -3.44 -5.39
CA LEU A 195 9.08 -2.23 -4.90
C LEU A 195 10.54 -2.12 -5.39
N PRO A 196 11.00 -0.91 -5.74
CA PRO A 196 12.42 -0.63 -5.94
C PRO A 196 13.24 -1.05 -4.71
N GLU A 197 14.46 -1.52 -4.93
CA GLU A 197 15.27 -2.13 -3.87
C GLU A 197 15.50 -1.17 -2.69
N ARG A 198 15.75 0.11 -2.99
CA ARG A 198 15.90 1.19 -2.00
C ARG A 198 14.71 1.35 -1.05
N MET A 199 13.50 0.95 -1.46
CA MET A 199 12.26 1.14 -0.69
C MET A 199 11.89 -0.07 0.14
N ARG A 200 12.45 -1.25 -0.17
CA ARG A 200 12.15 -2.50 0.54
C ARG A 200 12.45 -2.43 2.05
N PRO A 201 13.53 -1.76 2.52
CA PRO A 201 13.80 -1.62 3.95
C PRO A 201 12.64 -0.97 4.73
N ALA A 202 11.94 0.01 4.15
CA ALA A 202 10.79 0.65 4.80
C ALA A 202 9.62 -0.31 4.99
N LEU A 203 9.31 -1.14 3.97
CA LEU A 203 8.31 -2.20 4.10
C LEU A 203 8.71 -3.25 5.13
N ASP A 204 9.99 -3.60 5.19
CA ASP A 204 10.49 -4.56 6.17
C ASP A 204 10.43 -4.00 7.60
N GLU A 205 10.63 -2.69 7.81
CA GLU A 205 10.45 -2.03 9.11
C GLU A 205 8.97 -1.90 9.49
N ALA A 206 8.10 -1.48 8.57
CA ALA A 206 6.65 -1.44 8.83
C ALA A 206 6.10 -2.81 9.24
N ARG A 207 6.57 -3.89 8.62
CA ARG A 207 6.22 -5.27 9.02
C ARG A 207 6.77 -5.65 10.39
N ARG A 208 7.95 -5.15 10.79
CA ARG A 208 8.49 -5.36 12.14
C ARG A 208 7.64 -4.63 13.16
N ALA A 209 7.35 -3.35 12.93
CA ALA A 209 6.49 -2.53 13.78
C ALA A 209 5.07 -3.14 13.92
N ALA A 210 4.45 -3.57 12.82
CA ALA A 210 3.13 -4.18 12.84
C ALA A 210 3.10 -5.54 13.57
N ARG A 211 4.22 -6.29 13.60
CA ARG A 211 4.35 -7.52 14.40
C ARG A 211 4.48 -7.23 15.89
N ARG A 212 5.23 -6.18 16.26
CA ARG A 212 5.40 -5.76 17.66
C ARG A 212 4.08 -5.33 18.31
N ARG A 213 3.15 -4.77 17.53
CA ARG A 213 1.81 -4.36 18.01
C ARG A 213 0.86 -5.51 18.36
N GLY A 214 1.16 -6.75 17.97
CA GLY A 214 0.27 -7.89 18.18
C GLY A 214 -1.05 -7.79 17.39
N PRO A 215 -1.91 -8.83 17.41
CA PRO A 215 -3.29 -8.69 16.95
C PRO A 215 -4.06 -7.74 17.89
N PRO A 216 -5.05 -6.98 17.40
CA PRO A 216 -5.91 -6.20 18.27
C PRO A 216 -6.54 -7.12 19.32
N SER A 217 -6.48 -6.72 20.60
CA SER A 217 -7.24 -7.37 21.68
C SER A 217 -8.71 -7.41 21.25
N ARG A 218 -9.29 -8.62 21.25
CA ARG A 218 -10.65 -8.88 20.79
C ARG A 218 -11.69 -8.08 21.56
#